data_AF-A0A921JQK2-F1
#
_entry.id   AF-A0A921JQK2-F1
#
_cell.length_a   1.000
_cell.length_b   1.000
_cell.length_c   1.000
_cell.angle_alpha   90.00
_cell.angle_beta   90.00
_cell.angle_gamma   90.00
#
_symmetry.space_group_name_H-M   'P 1'
#
loop_
_entity.id
_entity.type
_entity.pdbx_description
1 polymer ?
#
loop_
_entity_poly.entity_id
_entity_poly.type
_entity_poly.pdbx_seq_one_letter_code
_entity_poly.pdbx_strand_id
1 'polypeptide(L)'
;MGRRHHTNQDALCLAVRSTPPQAAVLAISDGVTTAEGSEVASLLAAETVVASLTGQSDADAPIKERMVDAFKAAHEAVMADRD
;
A
#
# COMPACT_ATOMS: atom_id res chain seq x y z
N MET A 1 5.44 10.95 18.45
CA MET A 1 4.68 9.84 19.06
C MET A 1 3.40 10.39 19.68
N GLY A 2 2.25 9.87 19.26
CA GLY A 2 0.93 10.34 19.71
C GLY A 2 0.64 9.97 21.17
N ARG A 3 -0.21 10.74 21.85
CA ARG A 3 -0.50 10.61 23.30
C ARG A 3 -1.17 9.28 23.72
N ARG A 4 -1.47 8.38 22.78
CA ARG A 4 -2.25 7.13 22.99
C ARG A 4 -1.56 5.86 22.47
N HIS A 5 -0.49 5.97 21.69
CA HIS A 5 0.10 4.83 20.98
C HIS A 5 1.60 4.72 21.27
N HIS A 6 2.06 3.49 21.53
CA HIS A 6 3.47 3.21 21.80
C HIS A 6 4.30 3.15 20.50
N THR A 7 3.67 2.84 19.38
CA THR A 7 4.25 2.82 18.03
C THR A 7 3.49 3.78 17.10
N ASN A 8 4.14 4.27 16.04
CA ASN A 8 3.44 4.93 14.94
C ASN A 8 2.95 3.85 13.98
N GLN A 9 1.63 3.78 13.79
CA GLN A 9 1.00 2.77 12.94
C GLN A 9 0.54 3.33 11.59
N ASP A 10 0.78 4.64 11.36
CA ASP A 10 0.56 5.28 10.07
C ASP A 10 1.74 4.98 9.13
N ALA A 11 1.44 4.72 7.86
CA ALA A 11 2.43 4.53 6.81
C ALA A 11 2.10 5.36 5.57
N LEU A 12 3.17 5.79 4.88
CA LEU A 12 3.10 6.52 3.61
C LEU A 12 4.11 5.92 2.63
N CYS A 13 3.68 5.68 1.40
CA CYS A 13 4.56 5.29 0.30
C CYS A 13 4.27 6.15 -0.94
N LEU A 14 5.33 6.58 -1.63
CA LEU A 14 5.26 7.41 -2.84
C LEU A 14 6.24 6.86 -3.87
N ALA A 15 5.77 6.63 -5.09
CA ALA A 15 6.64 6.30 -6.21
C ALA A 15 6.20 7.00 -7.49
N VAL A 16 7.16 7.21 -8.39
CA VAL A 16 6.99 7.85 -9.69
C VAL A 16 7.57 6.96 -10.76
N ARG A 17 6.82 6.75 -11.83
CA ARG A 17 7.29 6.16 -13.08
C ARG A 17 7.47 7.27 -14.12
N SER A 18 8.71 7.58 -14.44
CA SER A 18 9.07 8.63 -15.40
C SER A 18 8.98 8.17 -16.87
N THR A 19 8.94 6.87 -17.12
CA THR A 19 8.79 6.29 -18.46
C THR A 19 7.31 6.23 -18.87
N PRO A 20 6.97 6.41 -20.16
CA PRO A 20 5.58 6.27 -20.63
C PRO A 20 5.00 4.87 -20.35
N PRO A 21 3.69 4.79 -20.02
CA PRO A 21 2.85 5.92 -19.62
C PRO A 21 3.29 6.46 -18.26
N GLN A 22 3.45 7.76 -18.09
CA GLN A 22 3.94 8.33 -16.82
C GLN A 22 2.92 8.10 -15.69
N ALA A 23 3.39 7.88 -14.47
CA ALA A 23 2.54 7.72 -13.30
C ALA A 23 3.20 8.26 -12.03
N ALA A 24 2.38 8.76 -11.10
CA ALA A 24 2.78 9.07 -9.74
C ALA A 24 1.71 8.53 -8.79
N VAL A 25 2.10 7.75 -7.80
CA VAL A 25 1.18 7.10 -6.86
C VAL A 25 1.63 7.38 -5.44
N LEU A 26 0.69 7.90 -4.64
CA LEU A 26 0.82 8.10 -3.21
C LEU A 26 -0.21 7.21 -2.51
N ALA A 27 0.25 6.37 -1.58
CA ALA A 27 -0.62 5.62 -0.68
C ALA A 27 -0.36 6.05 0.77
N ILE A 28 -1.45 6.17 1.53
CA ILE A 28 -1.44 6.41 2.96
C ILE A 28 -2.28 5.31 3.59
N SER A 29 -1.74 4.66 4.62
CA SER A 29 -2.39 3.58 5.35
C SER A 29 -2.37 3.91 6.84
N ASP A 30 -3.52 3.76 7.50
CA ASP A 30 -3.70 3.96 8.94
C ASP A 30 -3.87 2.59 9.60
N GLY A 31 -2.91 2.20 10.43
CA GLY A 31 -2.93 0.94 11.15
C GLY A 31 -3.93 0.95 12.31
N VAL A 32 -4.64 -0.16 12.49
CA VAL A 32 -5.61 -0.33 13.57
C VAL A 32 -4.92 -0.72 14.88
N THR A 33 -5.08 0.12 15.90
CA THR A 33 -4.31 0.03 17.15
C THR A 33 -4.53 -1.24 17.98
N THR A 34 -5.62 -1.96 17.75
CA THR A 34 -5.94 -3.16 18.51
C THR A 34 -5.29 -4.42 17.96
N ALA A 35 -4.60 -4.35 16.81
CA ALA A 35 -3.92 -5.48 16.19
C ALA A 35 -2.41 -5.42 16.42
N GLU A 36 -1.84 -6.52 16.93
CA GLU A 36 -0.40 -6.72 16.98
C GLU A 36 0.19 -6.71 15.57
N GLY A 37 1.32 -6.01 15.38
CA GLY A 37 1.97 -5.87 14.06
C GLY A 37 1.31 -4.86 13.13
N SER A 38 0.39 -4.02 13.61
CA SER A 38 -0.33 -3.09 12.72
C SER A 38 0.57 -2.06 12.04
N GLU A 39 1.73 -1.72 12.61
CA GLU A 39 2.74 -0.88 11.94
C GLU A 39 3.39 -1.56 10.73
N VAL A 40 3.56 -2.89 10.76
CA VAL A 40 4.09 -3.66 9.64
C VAL A 40 3.02 -3.83 8.57
N ALA A 41 1.78 -4.15 8.99
CA ALA A 41 0.66 -4.31 8.08
C ALA A 41 0.34 -3.02 7.31
N SER A 42 0.35 -1.85 7.98
CA SER A 42 0.08 -0.58 7.31
C SER A 42 1.18 -0.21 6.31
N LEU A 43 2.44 -0.46 6.66
CA LEU A 43 3.59 -0.26 5.77
C LEU A 43 3.50 -1.17 4.53
N LEU A 44 3.35 -2.47 4.73
CA LEU A 44 3.30 -3.46 3.66
C LEU A 44 2.13 -3.21 2.69
N ALA A 45 0.98 -2.80 3.23
CA ALA A 45 -0.17 -2.42 2.41
C ALA A 45 0.14 -1.19 1.54
N ALA A 46 0.73 -0.14 2.11
CA ALA A 46 1.06 1.08 1.38
C ALA A 46 2.10 0.82 0.27
N GLU A 47 3.14 0.05 0.57
CA GLU A 47 4.19 -0.32 -0.39
C GLU A 47 3.64 -1.17 -1.53
N THR A 48 2.82 -2.17 -1.22
CA THR A 48 2.26 -3.08 -2.23
C THR A 48 1.35 -2.33 -3.20
N VAL A 49 0.45 -1.46 -2.70
CA VAL A 49 -0.42 -0.65 -3.56
C VAL A 49 0.40 0.25 -4.49
N VAL A 50 1.43 0.92 -3.96
CA VAL A 50 2.28 1.81 -4.75
C VAL A 50 3.03 1.02 -5.80
N ALA A 51 3.61 -0.13 -5.46
CA ALA A 51 4.31 -1.00 -6.40
C ALA A 51 3.37 -1.48 -7.52
N SER A 52 2.16 -1.95 -7.19
CA SER A 52 1.17 -2.43 -8.16
C SER A 52 0.73 -1.32 -9.12
N LEU A 53 0.45 -0.11 -8.61
CA LEU A 53 -0.08 0.99 -9.43
C LEU A 53 0.99 1.77 -10.21
N THR A 54 2.24 1.76 -9.75
CA THR A 54 3.39 2.32 -10.50
C THR A 54 4.04 1.32 -11.45
N GLY A 55 3.75 0.03 -11.31
CA GLY A 55 4.13 -1.02 -12.27
C GLY A 55 3.54 -0.80 -13.66
N GLN A 56 4.27 -1.24 -14.70
CA GLN A 56 3.82 -1.12 -16.10
C GLN A 56 2.75 -2.14 -16.48
N SER A 57 2.65 -3.23 -15.73
CA SER A 57 1.62 -4.25 -15.90
C SER A 57 0.24 -3.60 -15.83
N ASP A 58 -0.59 -3.90 -16.82
CA ASP A 58 -1.98 -3.45 -16.91
C ASP A 58 -2.19 -1.94 -17.03
N ALA A 59 -1.21 -1.18 -17.56
CA ALA A 59 -1.38 0.26 -17.77
C ALA A 59 -2.59 0.63 -18.66
N ASP A 60 -2.98 -0.27 -19.57
CA ASP A 60 -4.13 -0.10 -20.47
C ASP A 60 -5.48 -0.48 -19.83
N ALA A 61 -5.47 -1.13 -18.66
CA ALA A 61 -6.70 -1.47 -17.95
C ALA A 61 -7.32 -0.23 -17.29
N PRO A 62 -8.66 -0.19 -17.13
CA PRO A 62 -9.33 0.86 -16.40
C PRO A 62 -8.75 1.02 -14.98
N ILE A 63 -8.48 2.27 -14.57
CA ILE A 63 -7.88 2.56 -13.25
C ILE A 63 -8.63 1.92 -12.08
N LYS A 64 -9.97 1.79 -12.19
CA LYS A 64 -10.80 1.15 -11.17
C LYS A 64 -10.42 -0.32 -10.97
N GLU A 65 -10.20 -1.06 -12.05
CA GLU A 65 -9.83 -2.48 -11.99
C GLU A 65 -8.43 -2.63 -11.40
N ARG A 66 -7.49 -1.82 -11.88
CA ARG A 66 -6.12 -1.76 -11.35
C ARG A 66 -6.08 -1.44 -9.86
N MET A 67 -6.93 -0.52 -9.39
CA MET A 67 -7.06 -0.22 -7.96
C MET A 67 -7.57 -1.43 -7.19
N VAL A 68 -8.64 -2.07 -7.65
CA VAL A 68 -9.19 -3.27 -7.01
C VAL A 68 -8.12 -4.35 -6.88
N ASP A 69 -7.35 -4.60 -7.94
CA ASP A 69 -6.31 -5.62 -7.92
C ASP A 69 -5.11 -5.23 -7.05
N ALA A 70 -4.73 -3.95 -7.02
CA ALA A 70 -3.71 -3.44 -6.09
C ALA A 70 -4.14 -3.62 -4.62
N PHE A 71 -5.40 -3.39 -4.28
CA PHE A 71 -5.92 -3.62 -2.92
C PHE A 71 -5.97 -5.11 -2.56
N LYS A 72 -6.31 -6.00 -3.51
CA LYS A 72 -6.23 -7.44 -3.28
C LYS A 72 -4.80 -7.89 -3.04
N ALA A 73 -3.85 -7.45 -3.87
CA ALA A 73 -2.44 -7.75 -3.71
C ALA A 73 -1.91 -7.28 -2.36
N ALA A 74 -2.30 -6.07 -1.92
CA ALA A 74 -1.95 -5.56 -0.60
C ALA A 74 -2.54 -6.40 0.54
N HIS A 75 -3.79 -6.85 0.42
CA HIS A 75 -4.40 -7.75 1.39
C HIS A 75 -3.66 -9.09 1.45
N GLU A 76 -3.37 -9.70 0.30
CA GLU A 76 -2.63 -10.97 0.21
C GLU A 76 -1.22 -10.86 0.81
N ALA A 77 -0.50 -9.77 0.54
CA ALA A 77 0.80 -9.50 1.12
C ALA A 77 0.74 -9.43 2.65
N VAL A 78 -0.22 -8.68 3.20
CA VAL A 78 -0.43 -8.58 4.66
C VAL A 78 -0.82 -9.93 5.28
N MET A 79 -1.61 -10.75 4.58
CA MET A 79 -1.96 -12.08 5.08
C MET A 79 -0.77 -13.04 5.04
N ALA A 80 0.07 -12.98 4.01
CA ALA A 80 1.27 -13.82 3.89
C ALA A 80 2.37 -13.48 4.91
N ASP A 81 2.42 -12.23 5.40
CA ASP A 81 3.35 -11.79 6.44
C ASP A 81 2.92 -12.23 7.87
N ARG A 82 1.66 -12.67 8.04
CA ARG A 82 1.13 -13.17 9.33
C ARG A 82 1.35 -14.67 9.55
N ASP A 83 1.66 -15.43 8.50
CA ASP A 83 1.91 -16.89 8.53
C ASP A 83 3.41 -17.22 8.70
#